data_AF-A0A7S0HQW3-F1
#
_entry.id   AF-A0A7S0HQW3-F1
#
_cell.length_a   1.000
_cell.length_b   1.000
_cell.length_c   1.000
_cell.angle_alpha   90.00
_cell.angle_beta   90.00
_cell.angle_gamma   90.00
#
_symmetry.space_group_name_H-M   'P 1'
#
loop_
_entity.id
_entity.type
_entity.pdbx_description
1 polymer ?
#
loop_
_entity_poly.entity_id
_entity_poly.type
_entity_poly.pdbx_seq_one_letter_code
_entity_poly.pdbx_strand_id
1 'polypeptide(L)'
;VNLQSSSDGKSLVAALNNGRLMAWKIGTNGLKRTEDIGDSTDAINFRPHKSSIRQIQVRTPNNANHPIVIAGSDDGCLSVSSVSKQKGGALSMLMRGHGAAITCIDSTRDDFSHMFAASGAA
;
A
#
# COMPACT_ATOMS: atom_id res chain seq x y z
N VAL A 1 -12.15 -3.70 -0.47
CA VAL A 1 -11.08 -3.41 0.52
C VAL A 1 -10.07 -4.55 0.46
N ASN A 2 -8.81 -4.24 0.17
CA ASN A 2 -7.71 -5.21 0.14
C ASN A 2 -6.83 -4.97 1.38
N LEU A 3 -6.39 -6.02 2.07
CA LEU A 3 -5.69 -5.94 3.36
C LEU A 3 -4.44 -6.80 3.31
N GLN A 4 -3.30 -6.23 3.70
CA GLN A 4 -2.03 -6.96 3.70
C GLN A 4 -1.14 -6.51 4.86
N SER A 5 -0.55 -7.47 5.56
CA SER A 5 0.50 -7.22 6.54
C SER A 5 1.86 -7.05 5.85
N SER A 6 2.72 -6.21 6.39
CA SER A 6 4.12 -6.15 5.99
C SER A 6 4.83 -7.47 6.29
N SER A 7 5.87 -7.78 5.52
CA SER A 7 6.65 -9.02 5.65
C SER A 7 7.33 -9.19 7.01
N ASP A 8 7.60 -8.09 7.72
CA ASP A 8 8.14 -8.10 9.07
C ASP A 8 7.05 -8.24 10.16
N GLY A 9 5.78 -8.29 9.79
CA GLY A 9 4.62 -8.39 10.70
C GLY A 9 4.36 -7.14 11.55
N LYS A 10 5.08 -6.03 11.33
CA LYS A 10 4.99 -4.82 12.18
C LYS A 10 3.97 -3.81 11.70
N SER A 11 3.42 -3.98 10.50
CA SER A 11 2.47 -3.05 9.91
C SER A 11 1.33 -3.76 9.21
N LEU A 12 0.14 -3.16 9.24
CA LEU A 12 -1.01 -3.54 8.44
C LEU A 12 -1.32 -2.40 7.48
N VAL A 13 -1.67 -2.73 6.24
CA VAL A 13 -2.11 -1.76 5.24
C VAL A 13 -3.45 -2.20 4.66
N ALA A 14 -4.38 -1.27 4.58
CA ALA A 14 -5.65 -1.43 3.91
C ALA A 14 -5.72 -0.53 2.68
N ALA A 15 -6.15 -1.09 1.57
CA ALA A 15 -6.52 -0.36 0.37
C ALA A 15 -8.03 -0.26 0.25
N LEU A 16 -8.50 0.97 0.11
CA LEU A 16 -9.90 1.31 0.07
C LEU A 16 -10.38 1.52 -1.37
N ASN A 17 -11.68 1.31 -1.57
CA ASN A 17 -12.34 1.46 -2.87
C ASN A 17 -12.48 2.93 -3.31
N ASN A 18 -11.88 3.88 -2.60
CA ASN A 18 -11.92 5.32 -2.90
C ASN A 18 -10.53 5.91 -3.21
N GLY A 19 -9.54 5.05 -3.48
CA GLY A 19 -8.18 5.44 -3.81
C GLY A 19 -7.30 5.78 -2.62
N ARG A 20 -7.80 5.55 -1.40
CA ARG A 20 -7.05 5.74 -0.16
C ARG A 20 -6.38 4.45 0.30
N LEU A 21 -5.20 4.61 0.83
CA LEU A 21 -4.51 3.63 1.65
C LEU A 21 -4.54 4.10 3.10
N MET A 22 -4.73 3.17 4.01
CA MET A 22 -4.59 3.37 5.44
C MET A 22 -3.53 2.39 5.95
N ALA A 23 -2.67 2.84 6.85
CA ALA A 23 -1.65 1.99 7.43
C ALA A 23 -1.50 2.18 8.93
N TRP A 24 -1.29 1.07 9.63
CA TRP A 24 -1.17 1.02 11.09
C TRP A 24 0.09 0.28 11.48
N LYS A 25 0.71 0.72 12.58
CA LYS A 25 1.73 -0.05 13.27
C LYS A 25 1.04 -1.09 14.15
N ILE A 26 1.39 -2.36 13.96
CA ILE A 26 0.95 -3.46 14.83
C ILE A 26 1.90 -3.48 16.03
N GLY A 27 1.35 -3.31 17.24
CA GLY A 27 2.11 -3.42 18.48
C GLY A 27 2.33 -4.89 18.86
N THR A 28 3.45 -5.20 19.50
CA THR A 28 3.78 -6.54 20.00
C THR A 28 3.00 -6.97 21.25
N ASN A 29 2.41 -6.02 22.00
CA ASN A 29 1.86 -6.27 23.34
C ASN A 29 0.33 -6.10 23.47
N GLY A 30 -0.43 -6.30 22.40
CA GLY A 30 -1.88 -6.32 22.52
C GLY A 30 -2.53 -6.65 21.20
N LEU A 31 -3.30 -7.74 21.18
CA LEU A 31 -4.24 -8.04 20.10
C LEU A 31 -5.11 -6.79 19.87
N LYS A 32 -4.81 -6.00 18.83
CA LYS A 32 -5.76 -5.02 18.32
C LYS A 32 -6.73 -5.79 17.45
N ARG A 33 -8.02 -5.78 17.81
CA ARG A 33 -9.04 -6.39 16.96
C ARG A 33 -9.23 -5.53 15.73
N THR A 34 -9.72 -6.12 14.64
CA THR A 34 -9.98 -5.41 13.38
C THR A 34 -10.90 -4.20 13.56
N GLU A 35 -11.80 -4.27 14.55
CA GLU A 35 -12.70 -3.20 14.99
C GLU A 35 -11.97 -1.98 15.60
N ASP A 36 -10.83 -2.18 16.27
CA ASP A 36 -10.02 -1.10 16.87
C ASP A 36 -9.18 -0.33 15.82
N ILE A 37 -9.08 -0.87 14.61
CA ILE A 37 -8.24 -0.33 13.53
C ILE A 37 -8.98 0.77 12.75
N GLY A 38 -10.32 0.68 12.67
CA GLY A 38 -11.17 1.62 11.93
C GLY A 38 -11.27 3.02 12.54
N ASP A 39 -11.09 3.14 13.86
CA ASP A 39 -11.25 4.41 14.62
C ASP A 39 -9.92 4.96 15.17
N SER A 40 -8.81 4.37 14.73
CA SER A 40 -7.50 4.67 15.29
C SER A 40 -6.96 5.98 14.73
N THR A 41 -6.87 7.02 15.57
CA THR A 41 -6.10 8.25 15.33
C THR A 41 -4.62 8.01 14.99
N ASP A 42 -4.14 6.77 15.15
CA ASP A 42 -2.80 6.33 14.76
C ASP A 42 -2.65 5.93 13.29
N ALA A 43 -3.76 5.84 12.53
CA ALA A 43 -3.75 5.46 11.13
C ALA A 43 -3.07 6.54 10.28
N ILE A 44 -2.06 6.14 9.50
CA ILE A 44 -1.52 7.00 8.47
C ILE A 44 -2.41 6.85 7.24
N ASN A 45 -3.01 7.95 6.80
CA ASN A 45 -3.92 7.99 5.67
C ASN A 45 -3.25 8.69 4.48
N PHE A 46 -3.21 8.02 3.33
CA PHE A 46 -2.68 8.59 2.09
C PHE A 46 -3.62 8.27 0.93
N ARG A 47 -3.72 9.19 -0.04
CA ARG A 47 -4.59 9.04 -1.21
C ARG A 47 -3.76 9.08 -2.50
N PRO A 48 -3.05 7.99 -2.83
CA PRO A 48 -2.25 7.95 -4.05
C PRO A 48 -3.10 7.92 -5.33
N HIS A 49 -4.35 7.42 -5.25
CA HIS A 49 -5.18 7.18 -6.44
C HIS A 49 -6.48 8.00 -6.43
N LYS A 50 -6.97 8.27 -7.64
CA LYS A 50 -8.25 8.96 -7.86
C LYS A 50 -9.45 8.00 -7.81
N SER A 51 -9.21 6.71 -8.05
CA SER A 51 -10.22 5.66 -8.14
C SER A 51 -9.87 4.45 -7.26
N SER A 52 -10.67 3.38 -7.32
CA SER A 52 -10.51 2.18 -6.49
C SER A 52 -9.13 1.54 -6.68
N ILE A 53 -8.51 1.17 -5.56
CA ILE A 53 -7.31 0.33 -5.58
C ILE A 53 -7.74 -1.13 -5.67
N ARG A 54 -7.28 -1.83 -6.71
CA ARG A 54 -7.60 -3.25 -6.95
C ARG A 54 -6.60 -4.18 -6.28
N GLN A 55 -5.33 -3.82 -6.33
CA GLN A 55 -4.25 -4.66 -5.85
C GLN A 55 -3.23 -3.86 -5.04
N ILE A 56 -2.70 -4.50 -4.00
CA ILE A 56 -1.56 -4.02 -3.24
C ILE A 56 -0.50 -5.11 -3.09
N GLN A 57 0.74 -4.68 -2.94
CA GLN A 57 1.83 -5.46 -2.37
C GLN A 57 2.49 -4.64 -1.26
N VAL A 58 2.66 -5.24 -0.09
CA VAL A 58 3.28 -4.61 1.09
C VAL A 58 4.49 -5.41 1.51
N ARG A 59 5.64 -4.76 1.67
CA ARG A 59 6.86 -5.42 2.12
C ARG A 59 7.74 -4.45 2.89
N THR A 60 8.50 -4.96 3.83
CA THR A 60 9.59 -4.22 4.47
C THR A 60 10.90 -4.74 3.88
N PRO A 61 11.60 -3.95 3.03
CA PRO A 61 12.95 -4.27 2.58
C PRO A 61 13.90 -4.48 3.77
N ASN A 62 14.90 -5.36 3.61
CA ASN A 62 15.80 -5.73 4.72
C ASN A 62 16.60 -4.53 5.26
N ASN A 63 16.84 -3.52 4.43
CA ASN A 63 17.55 -2.29 4.76
C ASN A 63 16.63 -1.10 5.09
N ALA A 64 15.31 -1.28 5.09
CA ALA A 64 14.35 -0.21 5.30
C ALA A 64 13.74 -0.27 6.70
N ASN A 65 13.60 0.91 7.33
CA ASN A 65 12.91 1.05 8.61
C ASN A 65 11.37 1.11 8.49
N HIS A 66 10.86 1.18 7.25
CA HIS A 66 9.45 1.43 6.95
C HIS A 66 9.00 0.52 5.80
N PRO A 67 7.76 -0.01 5.84
CA PRO A 67 7.26 -0.81 4.75
C PRO A 67 7.00 0.06 3.51
N ILE A 68 7.26 -0.54 2.36
CA ILE A 68 6.91 -0.02 1.05
C ILE A 68 5.58 -0.67 0.63
N VAL A 69 4.69 0.15 0.10
CA VAL A 69 3.40 -0.25 -0.44
C VAL A 69 3.37 0.08 -1.92
N ILE A 70 3.14 -0.94 -2.73
CA ILE A 70 2.83 -0.78 -4.14
C ILE A 70 1.31 -0.96 -4.28
N ALA A 71 0.63 -0.03 -4.95
CA ALA A 71 -0.81 -0.10 -5.18
C ALA A 71 -1.16 0.16 -6.64
N GLY A 72 -2.11 -0.61 -7.17
CA GLY A 72 -2.58 -0.53 -8.55
C GLY A 72 -4.08 -0.26 -8.56
N SER A 73 -4.51 0.63 -9.43
CA SER A 73 -5.83 1.24 -9.37
C SER A 73 -6.56 1.25 -10.70
N ASP A 74 -7.87 1.45 -10.60
CA ASP A 74 -8.80 1.72 -11.72
C ASP A 74 -8.42 2.96 -12.53
N ASP A 75 -7.65 3.90 -11.96
CA ASP A 75 -7.16 5.08 -12.67
C ASP A 75 -5.96 4.82 -13.60
N GLY A 76 -5.63 3.54 -13.85
CA GLY A 76 -4.53 3.13 -14.73
C GLY A 76 -3.14 3.49 -14.21
N CYS A 77 -3.05 3.87 -12.93
CA CYS A 77 -1.80 4.27 -12.30
C CYS A 77 -1.35 3.22 -11.28
N LEU A 78 -0.03 3.10 -11.14
CA LEU A 78 0.63 2.42 -10.05
C LEU A 78 1.17 3.47 -9.07
N SER A 79 1.09 3.22 -7.77
CA SER A 79 1.80 4.04 -6.78
C SER A 79 2.77 3.21 -5.97
N VAL A 80 3.88 3.83 -5.59
CA VAL A 80 4.88 3.27 -4.68
C VAL A 80 5.03 4.24 -3.51
N SER A 81 4.69 3.78 -2.31
CA SER A 81 4.61 4.62 -1.12
C SER A 81 5.44 4.05 0.02
N SER A 82 6.21 4.89 0.71
CA SER A 82 6.85 4.53 1.99
C SER A 82 5.99 4.96 3.17
N VAL A 83 5.70 4.02 4.09
CA VAL A 83 4.84 4.27 5.25
C VAL A 83 5.69 4.64 6.46
N SER A 84 5.96 5.94 6.63
CA SER A 84 6.65 6.49 7.80
C SER A 84 5.75 7.44 8.58
N LYS A 85 5.82 7.39 9.93
CA LYS A 85 5.14 8.33 10.83
C LYS A 85 5.82 9.71 10.92
N GLN A 86 6.93 9.96 10.20
CA GLN A 86 7.59 11.26 10.31
C GLN A 86 6.70 12.40 9.78
N LYS A 87 6.71 13.54 10.51
CA LYS A 87 5.99 14.77 10.17
C LYS A 87 6.41 15.24 8.76
N GLY A 88 5.61 14.91 7.74
CA GLY A 88 5.99 15.20 6.35
C GLY A 88 5.38 14.31 5.26
N GLY A 89 4.52 13.34 5.60
CA GLY A 89 3.71 12.61 4.63
C GLY A 89 4.40 11.37 4.07
N ALA A 90 3.60 10.34 3.76
CA ALA A 90 4.08 9.20 3.00
C ALA A 90 4.67 9.70 1.68
N LEU A 91 5.94 9.40 1.41
CA LEU A 91 6.54 9.67 0.11
C LEU A 91 5.90 8.71 -0.89
N SER A 92 5.11 9.24 -1.82
CA SER A 92 4.46 8.45 -2.86
C SER A 92 4.94 8.88 -4.25
N MET A 93 5.46 7.93 -5.01
CA MET A 93 5.64 8.08 -6.45
C MET A 93 4.39 7.56 -7.16
N LEU A 94 3.91 8.29 -8.16
CA LEU A 94 2.80 7.87 -9.01
C LEU A 94 3.32 7.60 -10.42
N MET A 95 3.14 6.38 -10.90
CA MET A 95 3.57 5.91 -12.20
C MET A 95 2.34 5.77 -13.11
N ARG A 96 2.41 6.40 -14.28
CA ARG A 96 1.34 6.43 -15.28
C ARG A 96 1.80 5.69 -16.54
N GLY A 97 0.85 5.09 -17.27
CA GLY A 97 1.14 4.47 -18.56
C GLY A 97 0.06 3.50 -19.04
N HIS A 98 -0.63 2.81 -18.13
CA HIS A 98 -1.74 1.95 -18.51
C HIS A 98 -2.99 2.78 -18.86
N GLY A 99 -3.62 2.46 -20.00
CA GLY A 99 -4.88 3.07 -20.44
C GLY A 99 -6.13 2.47 -19.77
N ALA A 100 -5.96 1.41 -19.00
CA ALA A 100 -7.02 0.68 -18.32
C ALA A 100 -6.62 0.35 -16.88
N ALA A 101 -7.58 -0.15 -16.09
CA ALA A 101 -7.38 -0.51 -14.70
C ALA A 101 -6.23 -1.50 -14.51
N ILE A 102 -5.36 -1.24 -13.52
CA ILE A 102 -4.32 -2.20 -13.12
C ILE A 102 -5.01 -3.36 -12.38
N THR A 103 -4.96 -4.54 -12.98
CA THR A 103 -5.60 -5.76 -12.46
C THR A 103 -4.64 -6.64 -11.70
N CYS A 104 -3.34 -6.56 -12.00
CA CYS A 104 -2.33 -7.28 -11.24
C CYS A 104 -1.00 -6.53 -11.11
N ILE A 105 -0.30 -6.84 -10.01
CA ILE A 105 1.03 -6.35 -9.68
C ILE A 105 1.86 -7.53 -9.22
N ASP A 106 3.08 -7.63 -9.74
CA ASP A 106 4.08 -8.52 -9.19
C ASP A 106 5.42 -7.83 -9.05
N SER A 107 6.29 -8.36 -8.19
CA SER A 107 7.61 -7.81 -7.97
C SER A 107 8.62 -8.88 -7.61
N THR A 108 9.88 -8.60 -7.93
CA THR A 108 10.99 -9.46 -7.53
C THR A 108 11.18 -9.43 -6.01
N ARG A 109 11.75 -10.50 -5.46
CA ARG A 109 11.89 -10.67 -4.00
C ARG A 109 13.01 -9.83 -3.39
N ASP A 110 13.97 -9.40 -4.21
CA ASP A 110 15.14 -8.60 -3.86
C ASP A 110 14.78 -7.10 -3.79
N ASP A 111 14.02 -6.74 -2.75
CA ASP A 111 13.70 -5.34 -2.41
C ASP A 111 13.03 -4.55 -3.55
N PHE A 112 12.18 -5.21 -4.35
CA PHE A 112 11.46 -4.60 -5.47
C PHE A 112 12.36 -4.07 -6.60
N SER A 113 13.52 -4.68 -6.85
CA SER A 113 14.42 -4.28 -7.94
C SER A 113 13.71 -4.22 -9.31
N HIS A 114 12.73 -5.10 -9.53
CA HIS A 114 11.82 -5.04 -10.64
C HIS A 114 10.35 -5.13 -10.18
N MET A 115 9.50 -4.34 -10.83
CA MET A 115 8.06 -4.32 -10.62
C MET A 115 7.36 -4.50 -11.96
N PHE A 116 6.33 -5.33 -11.98
CA PHE A 116 5.49 -5.59 -13.13
C PHE A 116 4.05 -5.24 -12.78
N ALA A 117 3.35 -4.59 -13.71
CA ALA A 117 1.93 -4.33 -13.60
C ALA A 117 1.26 -4.72 -14.91
N ALA A 118 0.08 -5.31 -14.83
CA ALA A 118 -0.75 -5.54 -16.00
C ALA A 118 -2.11 -4.87 -15.83
N SER A 119 -2.65 -4.41 -16.94
CA SER A 119 -3.99 -3.84 -17.02
C SER A 119 -4.93 -4.80 -17.74
N GLY A 120 -6.21 -4.77 -17.36
CA GLY A 120 -7.25 -5.45 -18.11
C GLY A 120 -7.34 -4.92 -19.55
N ALA A 121 -7.85 -5.74 -20.47
CA ALA A 121 -8.25 -5.26 -21.78
C ALA A 121 -9.39 -4.24 -21.61
N ALA A 122 -9.27 -3.10 -22.31
CA ALA A 122 -10.32 -2.08 -22.37
C ALA A 122 -11.48 -2.55 -23.26
#